data_AF-A0A5B7C9E0-F1
#
_entry.id   AF-A0A5B7C9E0-F1
#
_cell.length_a   1.000
_cell.length_b   1.000
_cell.length_c   1.000
_cell.angle_alpha   90.00
_cell.angle_beta   90.00
_cell.angle_gamma   90.00
#
_symmetry.space_group_name_H-M   'P 1'
#
loop_
_entity.id
_entity.type
_entity.pdbx_description
1 polymer ?
#
loop_
_entity_poly.entity_id
_entity_poly.type
_entity_poly.pdbx_seq_one_letter_code
_entity_poly.pdbx_strand_id
1 'polypeptide(L)'
;VHVPAEDWGDRGIVNWLRDEMNSHPECMPSFLELLRVLPEEAFNYKIAARSGRRRQFEKELASAMEVLEAFASWLWLRHRIPPSTLASHPLVLTALSSLNSDMLSEASVNVISELIHYTAARNSGGASAQMPLIQVIVPQVMSLKSHLRDSSKDEEDIKAIARLFADMGDSYVELIANGSDESMLIVHALLEVASHPEYDIASMTFNFWHNLQINLIERDSYLSFGNEASIEAERNRRLLVFRSSYESLVSLVSFRVQYPQDYADLSKEDLKDFKLTRYDVADVLIDAALVLGGEAALKILYMKLVEAVASCGNDELSEWRPAEAALYCIR
;
A
#
# COMPACT_ATOMS: atom_id res chain seq x y z
N VAL A 1 -27.02 18.87 -34.26
CA VAL A 1 -28.24 18.03 -34.31
C VAL A 1 -28.26 17.18 -33.05
N HIS A 2 -29.35 17.18 -32.30
CA HIS A 2 -29.47 16.38 -31.06
C HIS A 2 -29.91 14.97 -31.44
N VAL A 3 -29.23 13.94 -30.91
CA VAL A 3 -29.63 12.54 -31.05
C VAL A 3 -30.01 12.02 -29.64
N PRO A 4 -31.30 11.79 -29.36
CA PRO A 4 -31.78 11.20 -28.11
C PRO A 4 -31.14 9.84 -27.81
N ALA A 5 -31.08 9.44 -26.53
CA ALA A 5 -30.53 8.14 -26.12
C ALA A 5 -31.26 6.93 -26.74
N GLU A 6 -32.55 7.10 -27.05
CA GLU A 6 -33.41 6.13 -27.75
C GLU A 6 -32.92 5.89 -29.18
N ASP A 7 -32.47 6.94 -29.86
CA ASP A 7 -31.94 6.88 -31.23
C ASP A 7 -30.50 6.32 -31.30
N TRP A 8 -29.84 6.09 -30.15
CA TRP A 8 -28.58 5.34 -30.02
C TRP A 8 -28.80 3.84 -29.73
N GLY A 9 -30.01 3.31 -29.94
CA GLY A 9 -30.35 1.90 -29.72
C GLY A 9 -30.87 1.59 -28.32
N ASP A 10 -31.74 2.45 -27.79
CA ASP A 10 -32.45 2.32 -26.50
C ASP A 10 -31.57 2.25 -25.23
N ARG A 11 -30.24 2.30 -25.36
CA ARG A 11 -29.29 2.14 -24.23
C ARG A 11 -28.26 3.27 -24.09
N GLY A 12 -28.34 4.32 -24.90
CA GLY A 12 -27.45 5.50 -24.80
C GLY A 12 -26.04 5.29 -25.36
N ILE A 13 -25.31 6.41 -25.50
CA ILE A 13 -24.05 6.47 -26.28
C ILE A 13 -22.94 5.55 -25.77
N VAL A 14 -22.81 5.34 -24.45
CA VAL A 14 -21.74 4.50 -23.89
C VAL A 14 -21.99 3.01 -24.15
N ASN A 15 -23.26 2.57 -24.13
CA ASN A 15 -23.59 1.19 -24.46
C ASN A 15 -23.52 0.94 -25.96
N TRP A 16 -23.88 1.94 -26.77
CA TRP A 16 -23.64 1.88 -28.21
C TRP A 16 -22.14 1.78 -28.51
N LEU A 17 -21.30 2.59 -27.86
CA LEU A 17 -19.84 2.51 -28.00
C LEU A 17 -19.30 1.14 -27.60
N ARG A 18 -19.80 0.56 -26.50
CA ARG A 18 -19.46 -0.81 -26.08
C ARG A 18 -19.80 -1.84 -27.16
N ASP A 19 -21.01 -1.77 -27.71
CA ASP A 19 -21.51 -2.74 -28.69
C ASP A 19 -20.75 -2.60 -30.04
N GLU A 20 -20.38 -1.37 -30.42
CA GLU A 20 -19.57 -1.08 -31.61
C GLU A 20 -18.09 -1.44 -31.45
N MET A 21 -17.48 -1.21 -30.28
CA MET A 21 -16.11 -1.65 -29.98
C MET A 21 -15.96 -3.17 -30.08
N ASN A 22 -17.01 -3.91 -29.69
CA ASN A 22 -17.05 -5.37 -29.82
C ASN A 22 -17.22 -5.85 -31.27
N SER A 23 -17.86 -5.03 -32.10
CA SER A 23 -18.19 -5.37 -33.49
C SER A 23 -17.13 -4.92 -34.50
N HIS A 24 -16.39 -3.85 -34.18
CA HIS A 24 -15.39 -3.19 -35.04
C HIS A 24 -14.06 -2.95 -34.28
N PRO A 25 -13.34 -4.03 -33.93
CA PRO A 25 -12.12 -3.95 -33.13
C PRO A 25 -10.98 -3.15 -33.79
N GLU A 26 -11.02 -2.99 -35.12
CA GLU A 26 -10.08 -2.15 -35.88
C GLU A 26 -10.20 -0.64 -35.58
N CYS A 27 -11.32 -0.20 -35.00
CA CYS A 27 -11.58 1.19 -34.65
C CYS A 27 -11.42 1.48 -33.14
N MET A 28 -10.94 0.50 -32.36
CA MET A 28 -10.78 0.59 -30.90
C MET A 28 -10.03 1.86 -30.42
N PRO A 29 -8.92 2.29 -31.06
CA PRO A 29 -8.21 3.50 -30.65
C PRO A 29 -9.05 4.77 -30.77
N SER A 30 -9.89 4.87 -31.81
CA SER A 30 -10.79 6.01 -32.02
C SER A 30 -11.94 6.04 -31.00
N PHE A 31 -12.41 4.87 -30.56
CA PHE A 31 -13.45 4.77 -29.53
C PHE A 31 -12.93 5.11 -28.13
N LEU A 32 -11.70 4.71 -27.80
CA LEU A 32 -11.07 5.07 -26.52
C LEU A 32 -10.78 6.57 -26.43
N GLU A 33 -10.32 7.19 -27.52
CA GLU A 33 -10.11 8.64 -27.57
C GLU A 33 -11.44 9.41 -27.40
N LEU A 34 -12.52 8.88 -27.97
CA LEU A 34 -13.85 9.43 -27.78
C LEU A 34 -14.31 9.30 -26.31
N LEU A 35 -14.11 8.14 -25.67
CA LEU A 35 -14.45 7.92 -24.25
C LEU A 35 -13.65 8.81 -23.28
N ARG A 36 -12.44 9.21 -23.66
CA ARG A 36 -11.60 10.15 -22.92
C ARG A 36 -12.08 11.60 -23.02
N VAL A 37 -12.45 12.06 -24.21
CA VAL A 37 -12.79 13.47 -24.48
C VAL A 37 -14.24 13.81 -24.12
N LEU A 38 -15.13 12.82 -24.16
CA LEU A 38 -16.56 13.02 -23.88
C LEU A 38 -16.84 13.64 -22.48
N PRO A 39 -16.18 13.25 -21.36
CA PRO A 39 -16.35 13.88 -20.06
C PRO A 39 -15.83 15.33 -20.04
N GLU A 40 -14.69 15.60 -20.67
CA GLU A 40 -14.10 16.95 -20.74
C GLU A 40 -15.05 17.93 -21.45
N GLU A 41 -15.71 17.49 -22.53
CA GLU A 41 -16.67 18.30 -23.27
C GLU A 41 -18.03 18.45 -22.55
N ALA A 42 -18.38 17.53 -21.64
CA ALA A 42 -19.59 17.65 -20.82
C ALA A 42 -19.54 18.88 -19.88
N PHE A 43 -18.36 19.23 -19.40
CA PHE A 43 -18.11 20.37 -18.51
C PHE A 43 -17.62 21.63 -19.24
N ASN A 44 -17.48 21.59 -20.57
CA ASN A 44 -17.03 22.72 -21.38
C ASN A 44 -18.14 23.78 -21.55
N TYR A 45 -17.96 24.95 -20.93
CA TYR A 45 -18.93 26.04 -20.98
C TYR A 45 -19.02 26.75 -22.34
N LYS A 46 -18.05 26.56 -23.24
CA LYS A 46 -18.07 27.12 -24.61
C LYS A 46 -19.13 26.44 -25.49
N ILE A 47 -19.55 25.23 -25.15
CA ILE A 47 -20.64 24.53 -25.81
C ILE A 47 -21.96 25.02 -25.24
N ALA A 48 -22.75 25.72 -26.06
CA ALA A 48 -24.06 26.26 -25.67
C ALA A 48 -25.12 25.14 -25.51
N ALA A 49 -25.01 24.35 -24.45
CA ALA A 49 -25.98 23.33 -24.06
C ALA A 49 -26.84 23.82 -22.89
N ARG A 50 -28.16 23.55 -22.94
CA ARG A 50 -29.08 23.87 -21.84
C ARG A 50 -28.68 23.09 -20.58
N SER A 51 -28.79 23.73 -19.41
CA SER A 51 -28.40 23.16 -18.11
C SER A 51 -29.04 21.80 -17.82
N GLY A 52 -30.32 21.60 -18.19
CA GLY A 52 -31.00 20.32 -18.07
C GLY A 52 -30.41 19.21 -18.94
N ARG A 53 -29.81 19.55 -20.10
CA ARG A 53 -29.19 18.58 -21.00
C ARG A 53 -27.78 18.18 -20.56
N ARG A 54 -26.98 19.12 -20.03
CA ARG A 54 -25.67 18.79 -19.45
C ARG A 54 -25.79 17.77 -18.32
N ARG A 55 -26.76 17.98 -17.42
CA ARG A 55 -27.10 17.03 -16.35
C ARG A 55 -27.54 15.65 -16.82
N GLN A 56 -28.08 15.52 -18.03
CA GLN A 56 -28.48 14.23 -18.59
C GLN A 56 -27.30 13.53 -19.25
N PHE A 57 -26.42 14.29 -19.91
CA PHE A 57 -25.21 13.78 -20.55
C PHE A 57 -24.13 13.38 -19.53
N GLU A 58 -23.97 14.14 -18.45
CA GLU A 58 -23.14 13.77 -17.28
C GLU A 58 -23.55 12.40 -16.69
N LYS A 59 -24.87 12.12 -16.64
CA LYS A 59 -25.39 10.82 -16.17
C LYS A 59 -25.09 9.65 -17.10
N GLU A 60 -24.88 9.92 -18.39
CA GLU A 60 -24.59 8.90 -19.41
C GLU A 60 -23.09 8.61 -19.49
N LEU A 61 -22.22 9.57 -19.17
CA LEU A 61 -20.77 9.49 -19.27
C LEU A 61 -20.05 8.85 -18.08
N ALA A 62 -20.73 8.77 -16.95
CA ALA A 62 -20.23 8.27 -15.69
C ALA A 62 -19.90 6.76 -15.65
N SER A 63 -19.66 6.13 -16.81
CA SER A 63 -19.74 4.68 -16.96
C SER A 63 -18.68 4.04 -17.88
N ALA A 64 -17.45 4.56 -18.04
CA ALA A 64 -16.37 3.83 -18.79
C ALA A 64 -14.89 3.95 -18.33
N MET A 65 -14.31 5.13 -18.01
CA MET A 65 -13.02 5.24 -17.28
C MET A 65 -13.26 5.55 -15.80
N GLU A 66 -14.33 6.30 -15.56
CA GLU A 66 -15.20 6.05 -14.41
C GLU A 66 -15.63 4.57 -14.29
N VAL A 67 -15.46 3.65 -15.25
CA VAL A 67 -15.73 2.23 -14.90
C VAL A 67 -14.67 1.66 -13.98
N LEU A 68 -13.38 1.99 -14.05
CA LEU A 68 -12.42 1.48 -13.05
C LEU A 68 -12.33 2.39 -11.83
N GLU A 69 -12.32 3.72 -12.02
CA GLU A 69 -12.33 4.69 -10.92
C GLU A 69 -13.69 4.76 -10.21
N ALA A 70 -14.81 4.70 -10.93
CA ALA A 70 -16.10 4.46 -10.31
C ALA A 70 -16.29 3.00 -9.93
N PHE A 71 -15.64 1.97 -10.51
CA PHE A 71 -15.66 0.64 -9.88
C PHE A 71 -14.97 0.65 -8.51
N ALA A 72 -13.81 1.32 -8.37
CA ALA A 72 -13.19 1.57 -7.07
C ALA A 72 -14.13 2.36 -6.14
N SER A 73 -14.72 3.46 -6.62
CA SER A 73 -15.71 4.25 -5.83
C SER A 73 -17.00 3.46 -5.53
N TRP A 74 -17.37 2.48 -6.34
CA TRP A 74 -18.54 1.61 -6.16
C TRP A 74 -18.26 0.46 -5.19
N LEU A 75 -17.04 -0.08 -5.15
CA LEU A 75 -16.60 -1.04 -4.14
C LEU A 75 -16.72 -0.42 -2.74
N TRP A 76 -16.36 0.86 -2.62
CA TRP A 76 -16.50 1.66 -1.40
C TRP A 76 -17.97 1.84 -0.95
N LEU A 77 -18.90 2.07 -1.90
CA LEU A 77 -20.33 2.37 -1.62
C LEU A 77 -21.22 1.13 -1.41
N ARG A 78 -20.80 -0.07 -1.81
CA ARG A 78 -21.62 -1.29 -1.69
C ARG A 78 -20.81 -2.50 -1.21
N HIS A 79 -20.77 -2.70 0.11
CA HIS A 79 -20.35 -3.94 0.79
C HIS A 79 -21.28 -5.17 0.53
N ARG A 80 -21.86 -5.32 -0.67
CA ARG A 80 -22.89 -6.34 -0.96
C ARG A 80 -22.53 -7.33 -2.07
N ILE A 81 -21.38 -7.20 -2.72
CA ILE A 81 -20.97 -8.16 -3.76
C ILE A 81 -20.22 -9.32 -3.08
N PRO A 82 -20.62 -10.59 -3.28
CA PRO A 82 -19.88 -11.72 -2.73
C PRO A 82 -18.42 -11.72 -3.22
N PRO A 83 -17.43 -11.98 -2.35
CA PRO A 83 -16.01 -11.99 -2.72
C PRO A 83 -15.69 -12.99 -3.84
N SER A 84 -16.40 -14.12 -3.90
CA SER A 84 -16.29 -15.11 -4.98
C SER A 84 -16.73 -14.57 -6.34
N THR A 85 -17.73 -13.69 -6.38
CA THR A 85 -18.16 -13.00 -7.60
C THR A 85 -17.13 -11.96 -8.04
N LEU A 86 -16.54 -11.22 -7.10
CA LEU A 86 -15.49 -10.24 -7.40
C LEU A 86 -14.20 -10.93 -7.89
N ALA A 87 -13.82 -12.06 -7.30
CA ALA A 87 -12.62 -12.80 -7.69
C ALA A 87 -12.64 -13.28 -9.15
N SER A 88 -13.83 -13.47 -9.72
CA SER A 88 -14.02 -13.86 -11.13
C SER A 88 -14.47 -12.71 -12.02
N HIS A 89 -14.56 -11.49 -11.48
CA HIS A 89 -15.10 -10.35 -12.21
C HIS A 89 -14.09 -9.87 -13.28
N PRO A 90 -14.51 -9.67 -14.54
CA PRO A 90 -13.60 -9.28 -15.62
C PRO A 90 -12.79 -8.00 -15.32
N LEU A 91 -13.39 -7.00 -14.68
CA LEU A 91 -12.67 -5.77 -14.29
C LEU A 91 -11.59 -6.01 -13.23
N VAL A 92 -11.82 -6.94 -12.30
CA VAL A 92 -10.82 -7.32 -11.28
C VAL A 92 -9.67 -8.04 -11.96
N LEU A 93 -9.97 -8.99 -12.85
CA LEU A 93 -8.95 -9.72 -13.61
C LEU A 93 -8.14 -8.79 -14.53
N THR A 94 -8.78 -7.80 -15.16
CA THR A 94 -8.10 -6.77 -15.98
C THR A 94 -7.20 -5.87 -15.13
N ALA A 95 -7.67 -5.43 -13.97
CA ALA A 95 -6.86 -4.62 -13.05
C ALA A 95 -5.61 -5.41 -12.59
N LEU A 96 -5.81 -6.67 -12.19
CA LEU A 96 -4.71 -7.53 -11.75
C LEU A 96 -3.71 -7.85 -12.87
N SER A 97 -4.18 -8.11 -14.09
CA SER A 97 -3.26 -8.38 -15.22
C SER A 97 -2.44 -7.15 -15.60
N SER A 98 -3.01 -5.95 -15.49
CA SER A 98 -2.33 -4.69 -15.75
C SER A 98 -1.27 -4.29 -14.70
N LEU A 99 -1.15 -5.01 -13.58
CA LEU A 99 -0.01 -4.81 -12.68
C LEU A 99 1.30 -5.29 -13.28
N ASN A 100 1.25 -6.29 -14.15
CA ASN A 100 2.43 -6.92 -14.74
C ASN A 100 2.78 -6.32 -16.12
N SER A 101 2.19 -5.19 -16.51
CA SER A 101 2.61 -4.46 -17.71
C SER A 101 3.83 -3.59 -17.44
N ASP A 102 4.60 -3.30 -18.49
CA ASP A 102 5.83 -2.50 -18.40
C ASP A 102 5.60 -1.12 -17.75
N MET A 103 4.42 -0.53 -18.00
CA MET A 103 3.94 0.69 -17.33
C MET A 103 2.85 0.33 -16.32
N LEU A 104 3.02 0.74 -15.07
CA LEU A 104 2.00 0.57 -14.03
C LEU A 104 0.85 1.55 -14.25
N SER A 105 -0.37 1.03 -14.22
CA SER A 105 -1.58 1.84 -14.29
C SER A 105 -1.98 2.28 -12.89
N GLU A 106 -1.93 3.59 -12.61
CA GLU A 106 -2.38 4.17 -11.34
C GLU A 106 -3.84 3.78 -11.01
N ALA A 107 -4.71 3.77 -12.03
CA ALA A 107 -6.10 3.33 -11.87
C ALA A 107 -6.20 1.88 -11.40
N SER A 108 -5.30 1.02 -11.88
CA SER A 108 -5.28 -0.40 -11.50
C SER A 108 -4.74 -0.59 -10.08
N VAL A 109 -3.71 0.16 -9.71
CA VAL A 109 -3.18 0.22 -8.33
C VAL A 109 -4.30 0.66 -7.37
N ASN A 110 -5.04 1.71 -7.70
CA ASN A 110 -6.15 2.21 -6.88
C ASN A 110 -7.28 1.16 -6.75
N VAL A 111 -7.65 0.47 -7.83
CA VAL A 111 -8.66 -0.62 -7.76
C VAL A 111 -8.17 -1.73 -6.84
N ILE A 112 -6.90 -2.10 -6.89
CA ILE A 112 -6.36 -3.21 -6.10
C ILE A 112 -6.21 -2.83 -4.63
N SER A 113 -5.74 -1.62 -4.34
CA SER A 113 -5.75 -1.03 -3.00
C SER A 113 -7.16 -1.05 -2.39
N GLU A 114 -8.17 -0.64 -3.15
CA GLU A 114 -9.57 -0.68 -2.69
C GLU A 114 -10.08 -2.11 -2.50
N LEU A 115 -9.70 -3.07 -3.35
CA LEU A 115 -10.06 -4.47 -3.18
C LEU A 115 -9.41 -5.09 -1.93
N ILE A 116 -8.17 -4.70 -1.62
CA ILE A 116 -7.47 -5.11 -0.40
C ILE A 116 -8.26 -4.60 0.83
N HIS A 117 -8.59 -3.31 0.86
CA HIS A 117 -9.40 -2.72 1.95
C HIS A 117 -10.81 -3.33 2.03
N TYR A 118 -11.43 -3.62 0.89
CA TYR A 118 -12.71 -4.31 0.81
C TYR A 118 -12.68 -5.66 1.53
N THR A 119 -11.62 -6.45 1.33
CA THR A 119 -11.45 -7.75 2.00
C THR A 119 -11.12 -7.65 3.49
N ALA A 120 -10.53 -6.54 3.94
CA ALA A 120 -10.26 -6.29 5.36
C ALA A 120 -11.47 -5.77 6.14
N ALA A 121 -12.42 -5.11 5.46
CA ALA A 121 -13.65 -4.62 6.08
C ALA A 121 -14.45 -5.81 6.65
N ARG A 122 -14.37 -6.01 7.97
CA ARG A 122 -15.00 -7.09 8.78
C ARG A 122 -16.54 -7.21 8.67
N ASN A 123 -17.18 -6.49 7.75
CA ASN A 123 -18.63 -6.36 7.60
C ASN A 123 -19.27 -7.48 6.76
N SER A 124 -18.53 -8.46 6.24
CA SER A 124 -19.09 -9.52 5.40
C SER A 124 -18.53 -10.92 5.72
N GLY A 125 -19.15 -11.59 6.70
CA GLY A 125 -19.11 -13.06 6.82
C GLY A 125 -17.88 -13.70 7.49
N GLY A 126 -16.97 -12.91 8.07
CA GLY A 126 -15.72 -13.41 8.70
C GLY A 126 -14.61 -13.67 7.68
N ALA A 127 -13.38 -13.92 8.17
CA ALA A 127 -12.18 -14.06 7.33
C ALA A 127 -12.31 -15.12 6.22
N SER A 128 -13.05 -16.21 6.47
CA SER A 128 -13.25 -17.30 5.49
C SER A 128 -14.07 -16.89 4.26
N ALA A 129 -14.98 -15.91 4.40
CA ALA A 129 -15.80 -15.44 3.30
C ALA A 129 -14.99 -14.64 2.26
N GLN A 130 -13.90 -14.02 2.69
CA GLN A 130 -13.04 -13.16 1.87
C GLN A 130 -11.90 -13.93 1.19
N MET A 131 -11.58 -15.15 1.68
CA MET A 131 -10.47 -15.97 1.18
C MET A 131 -10.43 -16.14 -0.34
N PRO A 132 -11.56 -16.35 -1.06
CA PRO A 132 -11.51 -16.49 -2.52
C PRO A 132 -10.91 -15.26 -3.23
N LEU A 133 -11.17 -14.06 -2.72
CA LEU A 133 -10.65 -12.82 -3.30
C LEU A 133 -9.19 -12.58 -2.85
N ILE A 134 -8.88 -12.83 -1.58
CA ILE A 134 -7.50 -12.76 -1.05
C ILE A 134 -6.56 -13.70 -1.84
N GLN A 135 -7.00 -14.93 -2.14
CA GLN A 135 -6.24 -15.91 -2.90
C GLN A 135 -5.94 -15.49 -4.34
N VAL A 136 -6.69 -14.55 -4.90
CA VAL A 136 -6.45 -14.01 -6.25
C VAL A 136 -5.60 -12.75 -6.18
N ILE A 137 -5.78 -11.89 -5.18
CA ILE A 137 -5.04 -10.63 -5.02
C ILE A 137 -3.60 -10.86 -4.56
N VAL A 138 -3.40 -11.62 -3.48
CA VAL A 138 -2.08 -11.76 -2.83
C VAL A 138 -0.99 -12.24 -3.81
N PRO A 139 -1.20 -13.29 -4.63
CA PRO A 139 -0.17 -13.73 -5.56
C PRO A 139 0.21 -12.67 -6.61
N GLN A 140 -0.73 -11.82 -7.03
CA GLN A 140 -0.52 -10.77 -8.02
C GLN A 140 0.22 -9.56 -7.43
N VAL A 141 -0.06 -9.20 -6.18
CA VAL A 141 0.75 -8.18 -5.49
C VAL A 141 2.15 -8.74 -5.22
N MET A 142 2.27 -10.01 -4.82
CA MET A 142 3.56 -10.64 -4.55
C MET A 142 4.43 -10.81 -5.82
N SER A 143 3.86 -10.91 -7.02
CA SER A 143 4.65 -10.91 -8.26
C SER A 143 5.37 -9.58 -8.50
N LEU A 144 4.90 -8.49 -7.87
CA LEU A 144 5.53 -7.18 -7.97
C LEU A 144 6.79 -7.05 -7.10
N LYS A 145 7.04 -7.98 -6.18
CA LYS A 145 8.14 -7.90 -5.22
C LYS A 145 9.50 -7.62 -5.88
N SER A 146 9.80 -8.25 -7.01
CA SER A 146 11.07 -8.03 -7.72
C SER A 146 11.27 -6.59 -8.20
N HIS A 147 10.19 -5.88 -8.49
CA HIS A 147 10.22 -4.50 -8.99
C HIS A 147 10.64 -3.49 -7.91
N LEU A 148 10.47 -3.81 -6.61
CA LEU A 148 10.94 -2.97 -5.51
C LEU A 148 12.48 -2.78 -5.51
N ARG A 149 13.21 -3.68 -6.17
CA ARG A 149 14.68 -3.63 -6.30
C ARG A 149 15.15 -3.31 -7.71
N ASP A 150 14.22 -3.04 -8.62
CA ASP A 150 14.54 -2.80 -10.01
C ASP A 150 14.96 -1.33 -10.19
N SER A 151 16.26 -1.10 -10.37
CA SER A 151 16.82 0.24 -10.61
C SER A 151 16.37 0.87 -11.92
N SER A 152 15.69 0.13 -12.81
CA SER A 152 15.14 0.67 -14.05
C SER A 152 13.75 1.29 -13.88
N LYS A 153 13.07 1.01 -12.76
CA LYS A 153 11.77 1.61 -12.44
C LYS A 153 11.95 3.03 -11.89
N ASP A 154 10.98 3.88 -12.21
CA ASP A 154 10.92 5.21 -11.63
C ASP A 154 10.41 5.16 -10.18
N GLU A 155 10.65 6.24 -9.46
CA GLU A 155 10.30 6.35 -8.04
C GLU A 155 8.78 6.33 -7.82
N GLU A 156 8.00 6.86 -8.77
CA GLU A 156 6.52 6.87 -8.69
C GLU A 156 5.94 5.45 -8.81
N ASP A 157 6.45 4.63 -9.72
CA ASP A 157 6.12 3.21 -9.84
C ASP A 157 6.48 2.47 -8.55
N ILE A 158 7.70 2.67 -8.03
CA ILE A 158 8.15 2.03 -6.78
C ILE A 158 7.24 2.44 -5.62
N LYS A 159 6.87 3.72 -5.53
CA LYS A 159 5.96 4.24 -4.52
C LYS A 159 4.56 3.64 -4.63
N ALA A 160 4.04 3.48 -5.85
CA ALA A 160 2.76 2.84 -6.09
C ALA A 160 2.77 1.35 -5.67
N ILE A 161 3.85 0.63 -5.99
CA ILE A 161 4.04 -0.78 -5.59
C ILE A 161 4.19 -0.89 -4.06
N ALA A 162 5.01 -0.03 -3.45
CA ALA A 162 5.22 0.03 -2.01
C ALA A 162 3.91 0.26 -1.26
N ARG A 163 3.06 1.15 -1.78
CA ARG A 163 1.70 1.38 -1.25
C ARG A 163 0.85 0.12 -1.28
N LEU A 164 0.85 -0.65 -2.37
CA LEU A 164 0.12 -1.92 -2.43
C LEU A 164 0.62 -2.93 -1.38
N PHE A 165 1.93 -3.00 -1.16
CA PHE A 165 2.49 -3.85 -0.10
C PHE A 165 2.08 -3.37 1.28
N ALA A 166 2.14 -2.06 1.55
CA ALA A 166 1.69 -1.46 2.81
C ALA A 166 0.20 -1.74 3.07
N ASP A 167 -0.66 -1.46 2.09
CA ASP A 167 -2.11 -1.72 2.17
C ASP A 167 -2.39 -3.20 2.45
N MET A 168 -1.67 -4.11 1.77
CA MET A 168 -1.77 -5.56 1.98
C MET A 168 -1.31 -5.99 3.38
N GLY A 169 -0.20 -5.43 3.85
CA GLY A 169 0.33 -5.68 5.19
C GLY A 169 -0.66 -5.26 6.28
N ASP A 170 -1.14 -4.02 6.20
CA ASP A 170 -2.09 -3.44 7.15
C ASP A 170 -3.42 -4.20 7.16
N SER A 171 -3.97 -4.47 5.97
CA SER A 171 -5.28 -5.11 5.80
C SER A 171 -5.30 -6.55 6.26
N TYR A 172 -4.17 -7.27 6.16
CA TYR A 172 -4.08 -8.69 6.49
C TYR A 172 -3.22 -8.97 7.72
N VAL A 173 -2.95 -7.96 8.57
CA VAL A 173 -2.06 -8.09 9.74
C VAL A 173 -2.47 -9.23 10.67
N GLU A 174 -3.77 -9.45 10.91
CA GLU A 174 -4.27 -10.56 11.75
C GLU A 174 -3.92 -11.94 11.15
N LEU A 175 -3.98 -12.08 9.82
CA LEU A 175 -3.59 -13.30 9.11
C LEU A 175 -2.08 -13.48 9.12
N ILE A 176 -1.35 -12.39 8.87
CA ILE A 176 0.11 -12.36 8.85
C ILE A 176 0.66 -12.77 10.22
N ALA A 177 0.10 -12.26 11.32
CA ALA A 177 0.52 -12.54 12.69
C ALA A 177 0.51 -14.03 13.08
N ASN A 178 -0.18 -14.90 12.32
CA ASN A 178 -0.09 -16.35 12.53
C ASN A 178 1.30 -16.92 12.19
N GLY A 179 2.10 -16.20 11.40
CA GLY A 179 3.48 -16.56 11.09
C GLY A 179 3.62 -17.84 10.27
N SER A 180 2.77 -18.02 9.25
CA SER A 180 2.97 -19.06 8.23
C SER A 180 4.10 -18.66 7.27
N ASP A 181 4.60 -19.63 6.49
CA ASP A 181 5.67 -19.36 5.52
C ASP A 181 5.23 -18.31 4.47
N GLU A 182 3.96 -18.36 4.03
CA GLU A 182 3.37 -17.38 3.11
C GLU A 182 3.30 -15.98 3.73
N SER A 183 2.88 -15.89 5.00
CA SER A 183 2.89 -14.62 5.74
C SER A 183 4.29 -14.01 5.82
N MET A 184 5.31 -14.85 6.03
CA MET A 184 6.70 -14.38 6.08
C MET A 184 7.20 -13.87 4.73
N LEU A 185 6.69 -14.39 3.60
CA LEU A 185 7.01 -13.82 2.28
C LEU A 185 6.54 -12.36 2.15
N ILE A 186 5.37 -12.04 2.69
CA ILE A 186 4.82 -10.67 2.73
C ILE A 186 5.68 -9.79 3.65
N VAL A 187 6.03 -10.28 4.84
CA VAL A 187 6.89 -9.54 5.78
C VAL A 187 8.25 -9.22 5.16
N HIS A 188 8.85 -10.15 4.41
CA HIS A 188 10.09 -9.87 3.69
C HIS A 188 9.92 -8.82 2.58
N ALA A 189 8.77 -8.75 1.91
CA ALA A 189 8.49 -7.68 0.94
C ALA A 189 8.32 -6.32 1.64
N LEU A 190 7.65 -6.28 2.79
CA LEU A 190 7.52 -5.06 3.61
C LEU A 190 8.87 -4.58 4.15
N LEU A 191 9.79 -5.49 4.51
CA LEU A 191 11.17 -5.12 4.84
C LEU A 191 11.93 -4.54 3.64
N GLU A 192 11.67 -5.03 2.42
CA GLU A 192 12.25 -4.43 1.21
C GLU A 192 11.75 -2.99 1.01
N VAL A 193 10.45 -2.73 1.21
CA VAL A 193 9.92 -1.37 1.19
C VAL A 193 10.55 -0.50 2.29
N ALA A 194 10.64 -1.01 3.53
CA ALA A 194 11.26 -0.30 4.65
C ALA A 194 12.76 0.00 4.44
N SER A 195 13.43 -0.76 3.57
CA SER A 195 14.83 -0.57 3.20
C SER A 195 15.06 0.50 2.14
N HIS A 196 14.00 1.00 1.48
CA HIS A 196 14.12 1.98 0.41
C HIS A 196 14.80 3.28 0.89
N PRO A 197 15.73 3.89 0.16
CA PRO A 197 16.43 5.10 0.60
C PRO A 197 15.47 6.24 0.97
N GLU A 198 14.48 6.50 0.11
CA GLU A 198 13.49 7.54 0.34
C GLU A 198 12.57 7.23 1.53
N TYR A 199 12.46 8.21 2.41
CA TYR A 199 11.72 8.07 3.67
C TYR A 199 10.20 7.97 3.47
N ASP A 200 9.65 8.67 2.48
CA ASP A 200 8.22 8.65 2.17
C ASP A 200 7.74 7.27 1.72
N ILE A 201 8.60 6.49 1.04
CA ILE A 201 8.34 5.10 0.65
C ILE A 201 8.53 4.17 1.85
N ALA A 202 9.64 4.32 2.59
CA ALA A 202 9.92 3.45 3.73
C ALA A 202 8.87 3.57 4.86
N SER A 203 8.42 4.79 5.13
CA SER A 203 7.46 5.10 6.19
C SER A 203 6.06 4.53 5.92
N MET A 204 5.72 4.18 4.68
CA MET A 204 4.45 3.51 4.33
C MET A 204 4.23 2.22 5.14
N THR A 205 5.30 1.55 5.56
CA THR A 205 5.21 0.28 6.31
C THR A 205 5.11 0.44 7.82
N PHE A 206 5.29 1.64 8.37
CA PHE A 206 5.41 1.83 9.82
C PHE A 206 4.12 1.47 10.56
N ASN A 207 2.97 1.80 9.98
CA ASN A 207 1.67 1.42 10.51
C ASN A 207 1.53 -0.11 10.62
N PHE A 208 2.00 -0.85 9.61
CA PHE A 208 1.98 -2.32 9.65
C PHE A 208 2.82 -2.87 10.80
N TRP A 209 4.04 -2.36 10.99
CA TRP A 209 4.92 -2.82 12.08
C TRP A 209 4.30 -2.55 13.45
N HIS A 210 3.70 -1.38 13.64
CA HIS A 210 2.96 -1.07 14.85
C HIS A 210 1.79 -2.05 15.08
N ASN A 211 0.93 -2.23 14.06
CA ASN A 211 -0.23 -3.12 14.15
C ASN A 211 0.18 -4.59 14.37
N LEU A 212 1.27 -5.03 13.75
CA LEU A 212 1.81 -6.37 13.95
C LEU A 212 2.31 -6.52 15.39
N GLN A 213 3.02 -5.54 15.94
CA GLN A 213 3.46 -5.55 17.33
C GLN A 213 2.27 -5.71 18.27
N ILE A 214 1.19 -4.94 18.08
CA ILE A 214 -0.04 -5.04 18.88
C ILE A 214 -0.59 -6.46 18.82
N ASN A 215 -0.73 -7.04 17.62
CA ASN A 215 -1.24 -8.39 17.43
C ASN A 215 -0.35 -9.47 18.09
N LEU A 216 0.95 -9.23 18.20
CA LEU A 216 1.90 -10.16 18.83
C LEU A 216 1.91 -10.05 20.36
N ILE A 217 1.67 -8.86 20.92
CA ILE A 217 1.83 -8.58 22.34
C ILE A 217 0.51 -8.57 23.11
N GLU A 218 -0.57 -8.03 22.52
CA GLU A 218 -1.85 -7.92 23.21
C GLU A 218 -2.48 -9.28 23.48
N ARG A 219 -2.99 -9.44 24.71
CA ARG A 219 -3.59 -10.70 25.16
C ARG A 219 -4.89 -11.04 24.43
N ASP A 220 -5.62 -10.02 23.98
CA ASP A 220 -6.91 -10.17 23.31
C ASP A 220 -6.78 -10.98 22.01
N SER A 221 -5.63 -10.86 21.33
CA SER A 221 -5.25 -11.62 20.14
C SER A 221 -5.16 -13.14 20.35
N TYR A 222 -5.09 -13.60 21.62
CA TYR A 222 -4.89 -15.01 21.97
C TYR A 222 -6.07 -15.64 22.71
N LEU A 223 -7.17 -14.91 22.95
CA LEU A 223 -8.30 -15.41 23.73
C LEU A 223 -8.92 -16.69 23.16
N SER A 224 -8.79 -16.93 21.86
CA SER A 224 -9.27 -18.15 21.19
C SER A 224 -8.51 -19.43 21.59
N PHE A 225 -7.31 -19.33 22.15
CA PHE A 225 -6.48 -20.49 22.52
C PHE A 225 -6.84 -21.09 23.89
N GLY A 226 -7.81 -20.49 24.59
CA GLY A 226 -8.45 -21.06 25.77
C GLY A 226 -7.57 -20.99 27.03
N ASN A 227 -6.66 -21.94 27.21
CA ASN A 227 -5.89 -22.05 28.45
C ASN A 227 -4.60 -21.19 28.42
N GLU A 228 -4.14 -20.75 29.58
CA GLU A 228 -2.99 -19.84 29.71
C GLU A 228 -1.68 -20.42 29.15
N ALA A 229 -1.46 -21.73 29.30
CA ALA A 229 -0.25 -22.39 28.80
C ALA A 229 -0.21 -22.41 27.27
N SER A 230 -1.35 -22.63 26.62
CA SER A 230 -1.50 -22.60 25.17
C SER A 230 -1.38 -21.18 24.62
N ILE A 231 -1.94 -20.18 25.31
CA ILE A 231 -1.77 -18.76 24.99
C ILE A 231 -0.29 -18.39 25.01
N GLU A 232 0.42 -18.72 26.09
CA GLU A 232 1.83 -18.38 26.25
C GLU A 232 2.73 -19.14 25.26
N ALA A 233 2.43 -20.41 24.97
CA ALA A 233 3.16 -21.19 23.97
C ALA A 233 3.01 -20.59 22.56
N GLU A 234 1.79 -20.19 22.18
CA GLU A 234 1.53 -19.59 20.88
C GLU A 234 2.15 -18.20 20.75
N ARG A 235 2.05 -17.38 21.81
CA ARG A 235 2.70 -16.08 21.88
C ARG A 235 4.22 -16.20 21.68
N ASN A 236 4.87 -17.09 22.42
CA ASN A 236 6.30 -17.33 22.28
C ASN A 236 6.69 -17.84 20.90
N ARG A 237 5.86 -18.72 20.29
CA ARG A 237 6.07 -19.19 18.92
C ARG A 237 6.04 -18.02 17.92
N ARG A 238 5.01 -17.17 17.98
CA ARG A 238 4.89 -16.02 17.05
C ARG A 238 6.03 -15.02 17.25
N LEU A 239 6.35 -14.66 18.50
CA LEU A 239 7.48 -13.78 18.80
C LEU A 239 8.80 -14.32 18.23
N LEU A 240 9.04 -15.63 18.35
CA LEU A 240 10.23 -16.26 17.79
C LEU A 240 10.28 -16.16 16.25
N VAL A 241 9.15 -16.35 15.57
CA VAL A 241 9.03 -16.28 14.11
C VAL A 241 9.35 -14.86 13.59
N PHE A 242 8.82 -13.82 14.24
CA PHE A 242 8.99 -12.44 13.78
C PHE A 242 10.27 -11.76 14.29
N ARG A 243 11.00 -12.39 15.22
CA ARG A 243 12.19 -11.80 15.85
C ARG A 243 13.19 -11.26 14.83
N SER A 244 13.63 -12.08 13.87
CA SER A 244 14.63 -11.65 12.87
C SER A 244 14.14 -10.49 11.99
N SER A 245 12.83 -10.40 11.76
CA SER A 245 12.22 -9.33 10.97
C SER A 245 12.29 -7.99 11.73
N TYR A 246 11.98 -7.99 13.03
CA TYR A 246 12.12 -6.79 13.86
C TYR A 246 13.59 -6.40 14.10
N GLU A 247 14.51 -7.37 14.24
CA GLU A 247 15.96 -7.07 14.33
C GLU A 247 16.46 -6.37 13.04
N SER A 248 15.97 -6.82 11.89
CA SER A 248 16.23 -6.19 10.59
C SER A 248 15.61 -4.79 10.49
N LEU A 249 14.35 -4.64 10.92
CA LEU A 249 13.66 -3.35 10.94
C LEU A 249 14.40 -2.31 11.75
N VAL A 250 14.80 -2.63 13.00
CA VAL A 250 15.62 -1.76 13.86
C VAL A 250 16.86 -1.32 13.09
N SER A 251 17.55 -2.27 12.47
CA SER A 251 18.78 -1.98 11.73
C SER A 251 18.57 -1.01 10.55
N LEU A 252 17.44 -1.14 9.86
CA LEU A 252 17.04 -0.31 8.71
C LEU A 252 16.56 1.08 9.10
N VAL A 253 15.81 1.24 10.21
CA VAL A 253 15.26 2.55 10.57
C VAL A 253 16.25 3.42 11.35
N SER A 254 17.19 2.83 12.08
CA SER A 254 18.11 3.59 12.96
C SER A 254 18.98 4.62 12.26
N PHE A 255 19.32 4.47 10.98
CA PHE A 255 20.16 5.47 10.30
C PHE A 255 19.36 6.72 9.89
N ARG A 256 18.03 6.61 9.78
CA ARG A 256 17.16 7.69 9.28
C ARG A 256 17.03 8.87 10.24
N VAL A 257 17.39 8.68 11.50
CA VAL A 257 17.40 9.76 12.52
C VAL A 257 18.69 10.57 12.48
N GLN A 258 19.67 10.17 11.66
CA GLN A 258 20.93 10.88 11.52
C GLN A 258 20.72 12.24 10.86
N TYR A 259 21.28 13.28 11.46
CA TYR A 259 21.25 14.62 10.88
C TYR A 259 21.90 14.63 9.48
N PRO A 260 21.27 15.28 8.48
CA PRO A 260 21.83 15.41 7.15
C PRO A 260 23.05 16.36 7.14
N GLN A 261 23.83 16.33 6.08
CA GLN A 261 25.09 17.09 6.01
C GLN A 261 24.86 18.60 5.92
N ASP A 262 23.84 18.97 5.17
CA ASP A 262 23.31 20.29 4.89
C ASP A 262 22.25 20.75 5.89
N TYR A 263 22.22 20.16 7.10
CA TYR A 263 21.21 20.48 8.12
C TYR A 263 21.08 21.98 8.42
N ALA A 264 22.17 22.75 8.32
CA ALA A 264 22.17 24.20 8.55
C ALA A 264 21.50 25.00 7.42
N ASP A 265 21.46 24.43 6.22
CA ASP A 265 20.95 25.06 5.00
C ASP A 265 19.50 24.63 4.68
N LEU A 266 18.96 23.67 5.45
CA LEU A 266 17.59 23.19 5.30
C LEU A 266 16.56 24.30 5.49
N SER A 267 15.47 24.21 4.73
CA SER A 267 14.33 25.09 4.91
C SER A 267 13.62 24.81 6.25
N LYS A 268 12.77 25.74 6.70
CA LYS A 268 11.96 25.53 7.90
C LYS A 268 11.00 24.36 7.78
N GLU A 269 10.56 24.05 6.56
CA GLU A 269 9.66 22.92 6.26
C GLU A 269 10.45 21.62 6.36
N ASP A 270 11.61 21.52 5.71
CA ASP A 270 12.47 20.32 5.77
C ASP A 270 12.94 20.01 7.20
N LEU A 271 13.24 21.04 8.01
CA LEU A 271 13.57 20.87 9.42
C LEU A 271 12.41 20.28 10.23
N LYS A 272 11.18 20.66 9.90
CA LYS A 272 9.97 20.12 10.54
C LYS A 272 9.74 18.67 10.11
N ASP A 273 9.92 18.37 8.83
CA ASP A 273 9.72 17.03 8.27
C ASP A 273 10.78 16.05 8.78
N PHE A 274 12.04 16.49 8.88
CA PHE A 274 13.08 15.71 9.54
C PHE A 274 12.77 15.45 11.02
N LYS A 275 12.20 16.43 11.73
CA LYS A 275 11.78 16.23 13.12
C LYS A 275 10.66 15.20 13.25
N LEU A 276 9.69 15.20 12.33
CA LEU A 276 8.63 14.18 12.27
C LEU A 276 9.22 12.81 11.97
N THR A 277 10.13 12.72 11.00
CA THR A 277 10.89 11.49 10.67
C THR A 277 11.51 10.88 11.92
N ARG A 278 12.13 11.70 12.76
CA ARG A 278 12.75 11.21 14.01
C ARG A 278 11.74 10.65 14.99
N TYR A 279 10.58 11.29 15.15
CA TYR A 279 9.52 10.78 16.03
C TYR A 279 8.94 9.46 15.51
N ASP A 280 8.64 9.38 14.21
CA ASP A 280 8.06 8.18 13.63
C ASP A 280 9.03 6.99 13.73
N VAL A 281 10.35 7.22 13.54
CA VAL A 281 11.36 6.19 13.76
C VAL A 281 11.46 5.80 15.25
N ALA A 282 11.33 6.76 16.17
CA ALA A 282 11.35 6.46 17.60
C ALA A 282 10.16 5.55 17.99
N ASP A 283 8.97 5.81 17.45
CA ASP A 283 7.78 4.99 17.69
C ASP A 283 7.99 3.55 17.17
N VAL A 284 8.52 3.40 15.95
CA VAL A 284 8.86 2.08 15.38
C VAL A 284 9.90 1.33 16.23
N LEU A 285 10.90 2.04 16.79
CA LEU A 285 11.91 1.43 17.65
C LEU A 285 11.32 0.98 18.99
N ILE A 286 10.37 1.74 19.55
CA ILE A 286 9.62 1.35 20.76
C ILE A 286 8.83 0.07 20.49
N ASP A 287 8.10 0.02 19.38
CA ASP A 287 7.33 -1.17 18.98
C ASP A 287 8.24 -2.38 18.79
N ALA A 288 9.37 -2.20 18.10
CA ALA A 288 10.35 -3.27 17.91
C ALA A 288 10.94 -3.75 19.25
N ALA A 289 11.21 -2.85 20.20
CA ALA A 289 11.71 -3.20 21.51
C ALA A 289 10.68 -3.99 22.34
N LEU A 290 9.38 -3.74 22.17
CA LEU A 290 8.32 -4.52 22.81
C LEU A 290 8.26 -5.96 22.29
N VAL A 291 8.58 -6.20 21.01
CA VAL A 291 8.62 -7.55 20.41
C VAL A 291 9.93 -8.28 20.72
N LEU A 292 11.07 -7.61 20.56
CA LEU A 292 12.40 -8.20 20.74
C LEU A 292 12.80 -8.37 22.22
N GLY A 293 12.21 -7.56 23.08
CA GLY A 293 12.69 -7.32 24.44
C GLY A 293 13.82 -6.29 24.49
N GLY A 294 13.91 -5.59 25.62
CA GLY A 294 14.86 -4.49 25.80
C GLY A 294 16.33 -4.88 25.61
N GLU A 295 16.75 -6.06 26.06
CA GLU A 295 18.14 -6.52 25.94
C GLU A 295 18.57 -6.69 24.47
N ALA A 296 17.74 -7.34 23.66
CA ALA A 296 18.05 -7.61 22.26
C ALA A 296 18.06 -6.31 21.43
N ALA A 297 17.06 -5.46 21.62
CA ALA A 297 16.98 -4.16 20.94
C ALA A 297 18.18 -3.26 21.32
N LEU A 298 18.49 -3.14 22.62
CA LEU A 298 19.63 -2.35 23.10
C LEU A 298 20.95 -2.88 22.58
N LYS A 299 21.12 -4.20 22.47
CA LYS A 299 22.35 -4.80 21.93
C LYS A 299 22.59 -4.36 20.48
N ILE A 300 21.55 -4.35 19.65
CA ILE A 300 21.65 -3.91 18.25
C ILE A 300 22.04 -2.43 18.17
N LEU A 301 21.34 -1.58 18.93
CA LEU A 301 21.59 -0.14 18.96
C LEU A 301 22.97 0.22 19.54
N TYR A 302 23.40 -0.52 20.56
CA TYR A 302 24.72 -0.36 21.17
C TYR A 302 25.85 -0.75 20.20
N MET A 303 25.69 -1.82 19.41
CA MET A 303 26.68 -2.16 18.36
C MET A 303 26.81 -1.04 17.32
N LYS A 304 25.69 -0.45 16.87
CA LYS A 304 25.72 0.73 15.98
C LYS A 304 26.46 1.92 16.61
N LEU A 305 26.28 2.16 17.91
CA LEU A 305 27.02 3.22 18.63
C LEU A 305 28.54 2.92 18.65
N VAL A 306 28.94 1.69 18.93
CA VAL A 306 30.36 1.29 18.94
C VAL A 306 30.99 1.49 17.57
N GLU A 307 30.30 1.08 16.50
CA GLU A 307 30.73 1.30 15.12
C GLU A 307 30.88 2.79 14.79
N ALA A 308 29.88 3.60 15.14
CA ALA A 308 29.90 5.06 14.94
C ALA A 308 31.05 5.76 15.67
N VAL A 309 31.33 5.35 16.91
CA VAL A 309 32.43 5.92 17.71
C VAL A 309 33.79 5.48 17.15
N ALA A 310 33.91 4.25 16.64
CA ALA A 310 35.14 3.78 16.01
C ALA A 310 35.47 4.55 14.72
N SER A 311 34.46 4.92 13.91
CA SER A 311 34.66 5.75 12.71
C SER A 311 35.09 7.18 13.02
N CYS A 312 34.75 7.72 14.19
CA CYS A 312 35.12 9.08 14.60
C CYS A 312 36.61 9.28 14.91
N GLY A 313 37.39 8.21 15.09
CA GLY A 313 38.77 8.28 15.57
C GLY A 313 39.83 8.68 14.53
N ASN A 314 39.48 8.78 13.24
CA ASN A 314 40.46 8.80 12.14
C ASN A 314 40.56 10.11 11.32
N ASP A 315 39.67 11.11 11.50
CA ASP A 315 39.73 12.38 10.72
C ASP A 315 39.43 13.63 11.57
N GLU A 316 40.05 14.77 11.21
CA GLU A 316 40.06 16.06 11.95
C GLU A 316 38.71 16.81 12.02
N LEU A 317 37.63 16.23 11.49
CA LEU A 317 36.26 16.69 11.69
C LEU A 317 35.43 15.51 12.17
N SER A 318 35.43 15.25 13.48
CA SER A 318 34.69 14.13 14.07
C SER A 318 33.23 14.20 13.65
N GLU A 319 32.82 13.28 12.77
CA GLU A 319 31.44 13.16 12.31
C GLU A 319 30.58 12.68 13.47
N TRP A 320 30.10 13.62 14.30
CA TRP A 320 29.29 13.32 15.48
C TRP A 320 27.91 12.72 15.15
N ARG A 321 27.46 12.88 13.90
CA ARG A 321 26.09 12.58 13.44
C ARG A 321 25.72 11.10 13.61
N PRO A 322 26.54 10.11 13.19
CA PRO A 322 26.20 8.70 13.39
C PRO A 322 26.17 8.31 14.88
N ALA A 323 27.04 8.89 15.71
CA ALA A 323 27.05 8.64 17.14
C ALA A 323 25.81 9.25 17.83
N GLU A 324 25.40 10.45 17.44
CA GLU A 324 24.17 11.07 17.95
C GLU A 324 22.92 10.32 17.50
N ALA A 325 22.88 9.85 16.26
CA ALA A 325 21.78 9.02 15.75
C ALA A 325 21.62 7.75 16.60
N ALA A 326 22.72 7.04 16.85
CA ALA A 326 22.70 5.84 17.69
C ALA A 326 22.25 6.15 19.13
N LEU A 327 22.74 7.25 19.72
CA LEU A 327 22.30 7.68 21.06
C LEU A 327 20.82 8.09 21.08
N TYR A 328 20.32 8.72 20.03
CA TYR A 328 18.90 9.07 19.90
C TYR A 328 18.02 7.81 19.89
N CYS A 329 18.43 6.78 19.15
CA CYS A 329 17.71 5.51 19.12
C CYS A 329 17.71 4.79 20.47
N ILE A 330 18.78 4.93 21.27
CA ILE A 330 18.89 4.30 22.60
C ILE A 330 18.00 5.00 23.65
N ARG A 331 17.78 6.31 23.48
CA ARG A 331 17.10 7.18 24.44
C ARG A 331 15.58 7.03 24.40
#